data_AF-A0A4Y2LSS3-F1
#
_entry.id   AF-A0A4Y2LSS3-F1
#
_cell.length_a   1.000
_cell.length_b   1.000
_cell.length_c   1.000
_cell.angle_alpha   90.00
_cell.angle_beta   90.00
_cell.angle_gamma   90.00
#
_symmetry.space_group_name_H-M   'P 1'
#
loop_
_entity.id
_entity.type
_entity.pdbx_description
1 polymer ?
#
loop_
_entity_poly.entity_id
_entity_poly.type
_entity_poly.pdbx_seq_one_letter_code
_entity_poly.pdbx_strand_id
1 'polypeptide(L)'
;MARAIYSLKLSLFSSQLKLNTKDKEKLLDVCLFIVTIYVKPWIRCILAVEAPYKDLCFLKSLKANENVNESIAKTALQRFSQHLWYFTDEIAVLALFDDEVDEETKLKIVANLHRENFSTHGKRYIPSKEELCGSLYEKSIDDFISIKSQSLFSRLKIDDSFLNDIPSSWANNASFLDAKKTVSMLRAVNDTAERAVKMIQDFHGLITVEEEQKQFLLRCVQEHVKIYPDRKKQTLKRKYVVMFLLL
;
A
#
# COMPACT_ATOMS: atom_id res chain seq x y z
N MET A 1 -9.41 -5.11 -1.48
CA MET A 1 -9.53 -6.45 -0.88
C MET A 1 -10.96 -7.03 -0.73
N ALA A 2 -11.94 -6.36 -0.11
CA ALA A 2 -13.24 -7.00 0.21
C ALA A 2 -13.93 -7.68 -1.01
N ARG A 3 -13.91 -7.02 -2.17
CA ARG A 3 -14.41 -7.58 -3.43
C ARG A 3 -13.62 -8.81 -3.90
N ALA A 4 -12.31 -8.85 -3.68
CA ALA A 4 -11.47 -10.00 -4.03
C ALA A 4 -11.85 -11.23 -3.19
N ILE A 5 -11.99 -11.05 -1.88
CA ILE A 5 -12.47 -12.12 -0.97
C ILE A 5 -13.87 -12.58 -1.36
N TYR A 6 -14.75 -11.65 -1.71
CA TYR A 6 -16.09 -11.97 -2.17
C TYR A 6 -16.08 -12.76 -3.47
N SER A 7 -15.25 -12.41 -4.46
CA SER A 7 -15.07 -13.18 -5.69
C SER A 7 -14.59 -14.60 -5.41
N LEU A 8 -13.59 -14.78 -4.53
CA LEU A 8 -13.12 -16.11 -4.13
C LEU A 8 -14.25 -16.92 -3.50
N LYS A 9 -15.04 -16.30 -2.61
CA LYS A 9 -16.21 -16.94 -1.99
C LYS A 9 -17.24 -17.34 -3.04
N LEU A 10 -17.59 -16.45 -3.96
CA LEU A 10 -18.54 -16.76 -5.04
C LEU A 10 -18.08 -17.95 -5.88
N SER A 11 -16.77 -18.05 -6.16
CA SER A 11 -16.21 -19.16 -6.94
C SER A 11 -16.31 -20.49 -6.17
N LEU A 12 -15.98 -20.48 -4.88
CA LEU A 12 -16.08 -21.66 -4.00
C LEU A 12 -17.52 -22.18 -3.86
N PHE A 13 -18.50 -21.28 -3.82
CA PHE A 13 -19.92 -21.64 -3.73
C PHE A 13 -20.62 -21.65 -5.10
N SER A 14 -19.88 -21.66 -6.21
CA SER A 14 -20.44 -21.55 -7.56
C SER A 14 -21.40 -22.68 -7.94
N SER A 15 -21.34 -23.83 -7.25
CA SER A 15 -22.31 -24.93 -7.38
C SER A 15 -23.67 -24.64 -6.75
N GLN A 16 -23.70 -23.80 -5.71
CA GLN A 16 -24.93 -23.39 -5.01
C GLN A 16 -25.56 -22.13 -5.64
N LEU A 17 -24.82 -21.46 -6.52
CA LEU A 17 -25.23 -20.22 -7.18
C LEU A 17 -25.68 -20.51 -8.62
N LYS A 18 -26.78 -19.89 -9.04
CA LYS A 18 -27.27 -19.95 -10.42
C LYS A 18 -26.47 -18.98 -11.32
N LEU A 19 -25.20 -19.29 -11.55
CA LEU A 19 -24.33 -18.54 -12.46
C LEU A 19 -24.33 -19.18 -13.86
N ASN A 20 -24.43 -18.35 -14.91
CA ASN A 20 -24.24 -18.82 -16.28
C ASN A 20 -22.76 -19.17 -16.53
N THR A 21 -22.48 -19.91 -17.60
CA THR A 21 -21.12 -20.39 -17.91
C THR A 21 -20.12 -19.25 -18.11
N LYS A 22 -20.52 -18.19 -18.83
CA LYS A 22 -19.67 -17.03 -19.11
C LYS A 22 -19.26 -16.28 -17.84
N ASP A 23 -20.17 -16.12 -16.89
CA ASP A 23 -19.89 -15.46 -15.61
C ASP A 23 -19.01 -16.34 -14.73
N LYS A 24 -19.15 -17.66 -14.79
CA LYS A 24 -18.24 -18.60 -14.10
C LYS A 24 -16.82 -18.51 -14.62
N GLU A 25 -16.62 -18.46 -15.93
CA GLU A 25 -15.30 -18.33 -16.56
C GLU A 25 -14.64 -17.01 -16.16
N LYS A 26 -15.34 -15.88 -16.30
CA LYS A 26 -14.82 -14.57 -15.88
C LYS A 26 -14.52 -14.50 -14.38
N LEU A 27 -15.36 -15.11 -13.56
CA LEU A 27 -15.12 -15.19 -12.12
C LEU A 27 -13.87 -16.00 -11.81
N LEU A 28 -13.64 -17.09 -12.55
CA LEU A 28 -12.44 -17.92 -12.42
C LEU A 28 -11.18 -17.13 -12.80
N ASP A 29 -11.19 -16.39 -13.91
CA ASP A 29 -10.08 -15.52 -14.32
C ASP A 29 -9.69 -14.52 -13.22
N VAL A 30 -10.70 -13.87 -12.63
CA VAL A 30 -10.49 -12.94 -11.52
C VAL A 30 -9.95 -13.66 -10.28
N CYS A 31 -10.46 -14.84 -9.96
CA CYS A 31 -9.97 -15.63 -8.82
C CYS A 31 -8.53 -16.08 -9.02
N LEU A 32 -8.17 -16.52 -10.22
CA LEU A 32 -6.80 -16.90 -10.59
C LEU A 32 -5.87 -15.70 -10.42
N PHE A 33 -6.20 -14.55 -11.00
CA PHE A 33 -5.44 -13.31 -10.81
C PHE A 33 -5.24 -12.94 -9.34
N ILE A 34 -6.31 -13.06 -8.52
CA ILE A 34 -6.24 -12.75 -7.10
C ILE A 34 -5.21 -13.66 -6.41
N VAL A 35 -5.31 -14.97 -6.62
CA VAL A 35 -4.49 -15.96 -5.93
C VAL A 35 -3.04 -15.92 -6.41
N THR A 36 -2.81 -15.80 -7.72
CA THR A 36 -1.47 -15.91 -8.30
C THR A 36 -0.67 -14.62 -8.23
N ILE A 37 -1.33 -13.45 -8.29
CA ILE A 37 -0.64 -12.16 -8.43
C ILE A 37 -0.95 -11.21 -7.28
N TYR A 38 -2.22 -11.04 -6.90
CA TYR A 38 -2.61 -9.96 -6.00
C TYR A 38 -2.40 -10.25 -4.51
N VAL A 39 -2.57 -11.50 -4.06
CA VAL A 39 -2.54 -11.85 -2.62
C VAL A 39 -1.18 -11.58 -1.97
N LYS A 40 -0.08 -11.97 -2.61
CA LYS A 40 1.28 -11.79 -2.06
C LYS A 40 1.61 -10.32 -1.75
N PRO A 41 1.55 -9.38 -2.71
CA PRO A 41 1.82 -7.97 -2.43
C PRO A 41 0.81 -7.36 -1.48
N TRP A 42 -0.47 -7.77 -1.54
CA TRP A 42 -1.49 -7.27 -0.62
C TRP A 42 -1.23 -7.63 0.86
N ILE A 43 -0.70 -8.82 1.16
CA ILE A 43 -0.36 -9.17 2.55
C ILE A 43 0.85 -8.38 3.05
N ARG A 44 1.81 -8.10 2.15
CA ARG A 44 3.06 -7.41 2.49
C ARG A 44 2.94 -5.89 2.52
N CYS A 45 1.92 -5.28 1.90
CA CYS A 45 1.76 -3.83 1.84
C CYS A 45 1.62 -3.14 3.21
N ILE A 46 1.32 -3.88 4.27
CA ILE A 46 1.28 -3.36 5.65
C ILE A 46 2.67 -3.04 6.20
N LEU A 47 3.72 -3.63 5.63
CA LEU A 47 5.11 -3.46 6.05
C LEU A 47 5.71 -2.30 5.26
N ALA A 48 5.91 -1.16 5.92
CA ALA A 48 6.43 0.04 5.27
C ALA A 48 7.81 -0.17 4.61
N VAL A 49 8.64 -1.03 5.20
CA VAL A 49 9.99 -1.39 4.67
C VAL A 49 9.91 -2.16 3.36
N GLU A 50 8.90 -3.03 3.19
CA GLU A 50 8.77 -3.88 2.00
C GLU A 50 7.97 -3.20 0.89
N ALA A 51 7.06 -2.29 1.26
CA ALA A 51 6.11 -1.67 0.32
C ALA A 51 6.76 -1.15 -0.98
N PRO A 52 7.88 -0.40 -0.96
CA PRO A 52 8.43 0.16 -2.20
C PRO A 52 8.94 -0.93 -3.15
N TYR A 53 9.70 -1.90 -2.63
CA TYR A 53 10.24 -2.97 -3.46
C TYR A 53 9.12 -3.89 -3.97
N LYS A 54 8.17 -4.28 -3.10
CA LYS A 54 7.06 -5.15 -3.49
C LYS A 54 6.13 -4.50 -4.52
N ASP A 55 5.92 -3.19 -4.46
CA ASP A 55 5.11 -2.46 -5.43
C ASP A 55 5.74 -2.47 -6.84
N LEU A 56 7.07 -2.30 -6.94
CA LEU A 56 7.77 -2.46 -8.21
C LEU A 56 7.72 -3.90 -8.72
N CYS A 57 7.93 -4.90 -7.84
CA CYS A 57 7.77 -6.31 -8.20
C CYS A 57 6.35 -6.62 -8.68
N PHE A 58 5.34 -6.01 -8.07
CA PHE A 58 3.94 -6.16 -8.48
C PHE A 58 3.69 -5.56 -9.86
N LEU A 59 4.20 -4.36 -10.16
CA LEU A 59 4.15 -3.78 -11.51
C LEU A 59 4.74 -4.72 -12.57
N LYS A 60 5.93 -5.27 -12.30
CA LYS A 60 6.60 -6.22 -13.20
C LYS A 60 5.76 -7.49 -13.39
N SER A 61 5.17 -8.00 -12.32
CA SER A 61 4.28 -9.18 -12.36
C SER A 61 3.00 -8.91 -13.15
N LEU A 62 2.40 -7.72 -13.00
CA LEU A 62 1.24 -7.30 -13.78
C LEU A 62 1.57 -7.18 -15.26
N LYS A 63 2.75 -6.64 -15.59
CA LYS A 63 3.22 -6.54 -16.98
C LYS A 63 3.44 -7.92 -17.60
N ALA A 64 4.08 -8.84 -16.88
CA ALA A 64 4.24 -10.22 -17.32
C ALA A 64 2.90 -10.95 -17.52
N ASN A 65 1.91 -10.64 -16.69
CA ASN A 65 0.56 -11.21 -16.77
C ASN A 65 -0.25 -10.75 -18.00
N GLU A 66 0.20 -9.75 -18.75
CA GLU A 66 -0.43 -9.40 -20.03
C GLU A 66 -0.45 -10.59 -21.00
N ASN A 67 0.55 -11.48 -20.91
CA ASN A 67 0.64 -12.70 -21.72
C ASN A 67 -0.35 -13.79 -21.31
N VAL A 68 -0.93 -13.70 -20.11
CA VAL A 68 -1.88 -14.68 -19.56
C VAL A 68 -3.32 -14.16 -19.65
N ASN A 69 -3.55 -12.94 -19.17
CA ASN A 69 -4.85 -12.28 -19.25
C ASN A 69 -4.64 -10.76 -19.45
N GLU A 70 -4.54 -10.37 -20.72
CA GLU A 70 -4.30 -8.99 -21.15
C GLU A 70 -5.31 -8.00 -20.56
N SER A 71 -6.60 -8.36 -20.54
CA SER A 71 -7.67 -7.48 -20.07
C SER A 71 -7.54 -7.15 -18.58
N ILE A 72 -7.32 -8.18 -17.75
CA ILE A 72 -7.13 -7.99 -16.30
C ILE A 72 -5.83 -7.27 -16.03
N ALA A 73 -4.74 -7.67 -16.70
CA ALA A 73 -3.42 -7.06 -16.53
C ALA A 73 -3.45 -5.56 -16.85
N LYS A 74 -3.96 -5.15 -18.02
CA LYS A 74 -4.07 -3.74 -18.41
C LYS A 74 -4.94 -2.92 -17.45
N THR A 75 -6.07 -3.48 -17.03
CA THR A 75 -6.95 -2.83 -16.05
C THR A 75 -6.26 -2.64 -14.71
N ALA A 76 -5.55 -3.67 -14.23
CA ALA A 76 -4.83 -3.64 -12.97
C ALA A 76 -3.63 -2.67 -13.03
N LEU A 77 -2.86 -2.66 -14.12
CA LEU A 77 -1.74 -1.73 -14.36
C LEU A 77 -2.23 -0.28 -14.35
N GLN A 78 -3.30 0.02 -15.09
CA GLN A 78 -3.86 1.36 -15.15
C GLN A 78 -4.28 1.85 -13.77
N ARG A 79 -4.91 0.98 -12.96
CA ARG A 79 -5.32 1.33 -11.60
C ARG A 79 -4.14 1.47 -10.66
N PHE A 80 -3.23 0.50 -10.64
CA PHE A 80 -2.10 0.50 -9.75
C PHE A 80 -1.15 1.68 -10.00
N SER A 81 -0.98 2.09 -11.25
CA SER A 81 -0.18 3.27 -11.62
C SER A 81 -0.68 4.57 -10.99
N GLN A 82 -1.99 4.68 -10.71
CA GLN A 82 -2.58 5.83 -10.02
C GLN A 82 -2.26 5.81 -8.51
N HIS A 83 -1.93 4.65 -7.96
CA HIS A 83 -1.53 4.48 -6.56
C HIS A 83 -0.02 4.68 -6.34
N LEU A 84 0.76 5.00 -7.38
CA LEU A 84 2.20 5.28 -7.24
C LEU A 84 2.50 6.71 -6.76
N TRP A 85 1.49 7.53 -6.50
CA TRP A 85 1.62 8.91 -5.99
C TRP A 85 2.51 9.05 -4.75
N TYR A 86 2.56 8.03 -3.90
CA TYR A 86 3.36 8.02 -2.67
C TYR A 86 4.81 7.55 -2.89
N PHE A 87 5.11 6.99 -4.07
CA PHE A 87 6.38 6.34 -4.40
C PHE A 87 7.47 7.37 -4.71
N THR A 88 7.89 8.13 -3.69
CA THR A 88 8.92 9.15 -3.81
C THR A 88 10.29 8.61 -3.40
N ASP A 89 11.33 9.39 -3.66
CA ASP A 89 12.71 9.05 -3.33
C ASP A 89 12.91 8.77 -1.82
N GLU A 90 12.18 9.51 -0.96
CA GLU A 90 12.16 9.29 0.50
C GLU A 90 11.54 7.93 0.87
N ILE A 91 10.61 7.42 0.07
CA ILE A 91 9.96 6.13 0.33
C ILE A 91 10.76 4.98 -0.30
N ALA A 92 11.34 5.19 -1.48
CA ALA A 92 12.15 4.21 -2.17
C ALA A 92 13.35 3.73 -1.31
N VAL A 93 13.95 4.62 -0.52
CA VAL A 93 15.08 4.30 0.36
C VAL A 93 14.74 3.27 1.45
N LEU A 94 13.45 3.10 1.79
CA LEU A 94 13.02 2.10 2.77
C LEU A 94 13.34 0.66 2.31
N ALA A 95 13.48 0.45 0.99
CA ALA A 95 13.87 -0.82 0.43
C ALA A 95 15.25 -1.31 0.89
N LEU A 96 16.12 -0.43 1.42
CA LEU A 96 17.37 -0.84 2.07
C LEU A 96 17.13 -1.84 3.23
N PHE A 97 15.97 -1.74 3.88
CA PHE A 97 15.60 -2.55 5.03
C PHE A 97 14.77 -3.79 4.66
N ASP A 98 14.40 -3.96 3.38
CA ASP A 98 13.76 -5.19 2.90
C ASP A 98 14.83 -6.28 2.75
N ASP A 99 14.56 -7.44 3.34
CA ASP A 99 15.46 -8.59 3.32
C ASP A 99 15.49 -9.30 1.95
N GLU A 100 14.52 -9.00 1.08
CA GLU A 100 14.45 -9.59 -0.26
C GLU A 100 15.12 -8.74 -1.34
N VAL A 101 15.58 -7.54 -0.98
CA VAL A 101 16.44 -6.72 -1.84
C VAL A 101 17.85 -7.25 -1.73
N ASP A 102 18.41 -7.65 -2.87
CA ASP A 102 19.75 -8.22 -2.96
C ASP A 102 20.86 -7.17 -2.67
N GLU A 103 22.05 -7.67 -2.37
CA GLU A 103 23.20 -6.83 -2.00
C GLU A 103 23.64 -5.90 -3.16
N GLU A 104 23.57 -6.35 -4.41
CA GLU A 104 23.95 -5.53 -5.57
C GLU A 104 23.02 -4.33 -5.70
N THR A 105 21.71 -4.55 -5.55
CA THR A 105 20.70 -3.49 -5.55
C THR A 105 20.91 -2.54 -4.36
N LYS A 106 21.21 -3.05 -3.16
CA LYS A 106 21.52 -2.19 -1.99
C LYS A 106 22.74 -1.31 -2.24
N LEU A 107 23.81 -1.85 -2.84
CA LEU A 107 25.00 -1.09 -3.22
C LEU A 107 24.67 0.04 -4.20
N LYS A 108 23.82 -0.23 -5.21
CA LYS A 108 23.36 0.80 -6.16
C LYS A 108 22.54 1.90 -5.48
N ILE A 109 21.66 1.54 -4.54
CA ILE A 109 20.92 2.52 -3.72
C ILE A 109 21.91 3.42 -2.98
N VAL A 110 22.88 2.85 -2.25
CA VAL A 110 23.88 3.65 -1.50
C VAL A 110 24.72 4.54 -2.42
N ALA A 111 25.11 4.05 -3.59
CA ALA A 111 25.82 4.86 -4.59
C ALA A 111 24.96 6.05 -5.07
N ASN A 112 23.67 5.83 -5.33
CA ASN A 112 22.76 6.88 -5.79
C ASN A 112 22.39 7.90 -4.70
N LEU A 113 22.50 7.55 -3.41
CA LEU A 113 22.32 8.51 -2.30
C LEU A 113 23.38 9.62 -2.31
N HIS A 114 24.60 9.31 -2.77
CA HIS A 114 25.72 10.25 -2.81
C HIS A 114 25.86 10.99 -4.14
N ARG A 115 25.10 10.57 -5.17
CA ARG A 115 25.15 11.20 -6.48
C ARG A 115 24.27 12.45 -6.47
N GLU A 116 24.79 13.57 -6.98
CA GLU A 116 23.98 14.76 -7.27
C GLU A 116 23.05 14.48 -8.47
N ASN A 117 22.04 13.65 -8.24
CA ASN A 117 20.95 13.42 -9.17
C ASN A 117 19.78 14.31 -8.75
N PHE A 118 19.37 15.20 -9.64
CA PHE A 118 18.14 15.95 -9.43
C PHE A 118 16.96 14.99 -9.50
N SER A 119 16.27 14.84 -8.36
CA SER A 119 14.95 14.23 -8.30
C SER A 119 14.04 14.89 -9.34
N THR A 120 13.67 14.12 -10.36
CA THR A 120 12.75 14.56 -11.43
C THR A 120 11.31 14.57 -10.94
N HIS A 121 11.06 14.05 -9.74
CA HIS A 121 9.74 13.84 -9.18
C HIS A 121 9.46 14.87 -8.07
N GLY A 122 8.26 15.44 -8.09
CA GLY A 122 7.81 16.39 -7.07
C GLY A 122 7.54 15.70 -5.72
N LYS A 123 6.66 16.28 -4.90
CA LYS A 123 6.17 15.62 -3.66
C LYS A 123 5.38 14.31 -3.93
N ARG A 124 5.11 13.99 -5.20
CA ARG A 124 4.37 12.81 -5.64
C ARG A 124 5.00 12.28 -6.91
N TYR A 125 5.03 10.96 -7.04
CA TYR A 125 5.42 10.30 -8.29
C TYR A 125 4.20 10.07 -9.18
N ILE A 126 4.26 10.58 -10.41
CA ILE A 126 3.19 10.41 -11.40
C ILE A 126 3.87 9.88 -12.65
N PRO A 127 3.70 8.58 -12.99
CA PRO A 127 4.27 8.01 -14.19
C PRO A 127 3.84 8.77 -15.45
N SER A 128 4.79 9.07 -16.32
CA SER A 128 4.48 9.64 -17.64
C SER A 128 3.80 8.59 -18.54
N LYS A 129 3.20 9.03 -19.66
CA LYS A 129 2.62 8.09 -20.64
C LYS A 129 3.69 7.17 -21.22
N GLU A 130 4.88 7.71 -21.46
CA GLU A 130 6.04 6.99 -21.99
C GLU A 130 6.54 5.94 -20.99
N GLU A 131 6.57 6.29 -19.69
CA GLU A 131 6.91 5.36 -18.61
C GLU A 131 5.93 4.19 -18.55
N LEU A 132 4.63 4.48 -18.64
CA LEU A 132 3.57 3.47 -18.63
C LEU A 132 3.57 2.57 -19.88
N CYS A 133 4.17 3.03 -20.98
CA CYS A 133 4.32 2.25 -22.21
C CYS A 133 5.42 1.19 -22.13
N GLY A 134 6.37 1.30 -21.20
CA GLY A 134 7.42 0.29 -21.09
C GLY A 134 8.48 0.56 -20.02
N SER A 135 9.07 1.77 -20.03
CA SER A 135 10.29 2.00 -19.26
C SER A 135 10.10 1.87 -17.74
N LEU A 136 8.89 2.11 -17.22
CA LEU A 136 8.59 1.90 -15.79
C LEU A 136 8.82 0.45 -15.35
N TYR A 137 8.52 -0.52 -16.20
CA TYR A 137 8.60 -1.94 -15.85
C TYR A 137 10.03 -2.49 -15.91
N GLU A 138 10.95 -1.74 -16.53
CA GLU A 138 12.37 -2.07 -16.59
C GLU A 138 13.15 -1.46 -15.42
N LYS A 139 12.63 -0.38 -14.82
CA LYS A 139 13.28 0.28 -13.69
C LYS A 139 13.49 -0.65 -12.50
N SER A 140 14.61 -0.43 -11.84
CA SER A 140 14.94 -0.99 -10.53
C SER A 140 14.63 0.03 -9.44
N ILE A 141 14.65 -0.40 -8.18
CA ILE A 141 14.37 0.47 -7.04
C ILE A 141 15.42 1.59 -6.91
N ASP A 142 16.66 1.33 -7.31
CA ASP A 142 17.74 2.31 -7.29
C ASP A 142 17.53 3.47 -8.26
N ASP A 143 16.75 3.29 -9.33
CA ASP A 143 16.39 4.38 -10.26
C ASP A 143 15.51 5.46 -9.62
N PHE A 144 14.91 5.17 -8.46
CA PHE A 144 14.06 6.09 -7.71
C PHE A 144 14.80 6.76 -6.56
N ILE A 145 16.11 6.53 -6.42
CA ILE A 145 16.93 7.08 -5.34
C ILE A 145 17.58 8.38 -5.78
N SER A 146 17.54 9.37 -4.90
CA SER A 146 18.25 10.64 -5.09
C SER A 146 18.83 11.12 -3.76
N ILE A 147 19.58 12.23 -3.80
CA ILE A 147 20.08 12.88 -2.57
C ILE A 147 18.94 13.26 -1.60
N LYS A 148 17.72 13.48 -2.11
CA LYS A 148 16.54 13.77 -1.27
C LYS A 148 16.13 12.56 -0.42
N SER A 149 16.46 11.33 -0.83
CA SER A 149 16.17 10.14 -0.02
C SER A 149 16.76 10.23 1.39
N GLN A 150 17.90 10.94 1.56
CA GLN A 150 18.54 11.15 2.86
C GLN A 150 17.72 12.01 3.82
N SER A 151 16.80 12.87 3.34
CA SER A 151 15.99 13.71 4.23
C SER A 151 15.08 12.88 5.14
N LEU A 152 14.74 11.65 4.74
CA LEU A 152 14.01 10.74 5.59
C LEU A 152 14.82 10.35 6.84
N PHE A 153 16.11 10.04 6.70
CA PHE A 153 16.96 9.65 7.85
C PHE A 153 17.04 10.78 8.87
N SER A 154 17.28 12.02 8.43
CA SER A 154 17.27 13.20 9.29
C SER A 154 15.93 13.42 10.00
N ARG A 155 14.80 13.21 9.31
CA ARG A 155 13.44 13.37 9.87
C ARG A 155 13.10 12.32 10.91
N LEU A 156 13.54 11.08 10.68
CA LEU A 156 13.33 9.95 11.59
C LEU A 156 14.41 9.84 12.67
N LYS A 157 15.43 10.72 12.62
CA LYS A 157 16.60 10.69 13.50
C LYS A 157 17.33 9.35 13.47
N ILE A 158 17.44 8.79 12.27
CA ILE A 158 18.18 7.56 12.00
C ILE A 158 19.65 7.90 11.85
N ASP A 159 20.51 7.18 12.56
CA ASP A 159 21.95 7.18 12.32
C ASP A 159 22.25 6.44 11.02
N ASP A 160 22.79 7.15 10.04
CA ASP A 160 23.11 6.67 8.70
C ASP A 160 24.58 6.21 8.57
N SER A 161 25.32 6.14 9.69
CA SER A 161 26.70 5.67 9.74
C SER A 161 26.93 4.31 9.07
N PHE A 162 25.95 3.41 9.11
CA PHE A 162 25.99 2.10 8.47
C PHE A 162 26.14 2.16 6.95
N LEU A 163 25.74 3.26 6.30
CA LEU A 163 25.88 3.43 4.85
C LEU A 163 27.34 3.47 4.38
N ASN A 164 28.28 3.71 5.30
CA ASN A 164 29.72 3.67 5.02
C ASN A 164 30.27 2.24 4.98
N ASP A 165 29.53 1.27 5.53
CA ASP A 165 29.88 -0.14 5.51
C ASP A 165 29.21 -0.89 4.35
N ILE A 166 29.76 -2.03 3.96
CA ILE A 166 29.16 -2.91 2.95
C ILE A 166 27.87 -3.57 3.46
N PRO A 167 26.83 -3.76 2.62
CA PRO A 167 25.55 -4.30 3.07
C PRO A 167 25.62 -5.68 3.75
N SER A 168 26.58 -6.51 3.38
CA SER A 168 26.84 -7.81 4.02
C SER A 168 27.24 -7.71 5.50
N SER A 169 27.77 -6.58 5.97
CA SER A 169 28.12 -6.38 7.39
C SER A 169 26.96 -5.80 8.23
N TRP A 170 25.92 -5.27 7.58
CA TRP A 170 24.81 -4.56 8.25
C TRP A 170 24.04 -5.42 9.25
N ALA A 171 24.01 -6.74 9.07
CA ALA A 171 23.35 -7.66 9.99
C ALA A 171 23.87 -7.56 11.44
N ASN A 172 25.14 -7.17 11.62
CA ASN A 172 25.77 -6.99 12.92
C ASN A 172 25.98 -5.51 13.29
N ASN A 173 25.62 -4.57 12.42
CA ASN A 173 25.79 -3.14 12.67
C ASN A 173 24.65 -2.62 13.55
N ALA A 174 24.99 -2.01 14.69
CA ALA A 174 24.02 -1.51 15.66
C ALA A 174 23.14 -0.37 15.09
N SER A 175 23.71 0.55 14.28
CA SER A 175 22.94 1.65 13.70
C SER A 175 21.96 1.14 12.65
N PHE A 176 22.34 0.15 11.83
CA PHE A 176 21.42 -0.49 10.90
C PHE A 176 20.26 -1.21 11.61
N LEU A 177 20.54 -1.95 12.68
CA LEU A 177 19.50 -2.67 13.44
C LEU A 177 18.50 -1.70 14.10
N ASP A 178 18.99 -0.58 14.64
CA ASP A 178 18.13 0.45 15.22
C ASP A 178 17.31 1.19 14.15
N ALA A 179 17.93 1.51 13.01
CA ALA A 179 17.26 2.06 11.84
C ALA A 179 16.15 1.14 11.33
N LYS A 180 16.46 -0.14 11.11
CA LYS A 180 15.51 -1.16 10.66
C LYS A 180 14.33 -1.27 11.61
N LYS A 181 14.58 -1.26 12.92
CA LYS A 181 13.55 -1.29 13.96
C LYS A 181 12.65 -0.05 13.89
N THR A 182 13.23 1.13 13.80
CA THR A 182 12.52 2.41 13.72
C THR A 182 11.61 2.47 12.49
N VAL A 183 12.14 2.11 11.32
CA VAL A 183 11.37 2.11 10.07
C VAL A 183 10.29 1.02 10.08
N SER A 184 10.58 -0.15 10.64
CA SER A 184 9.59 -1.25 10.75
C SER A 184 8.40 -0.90 11.66
N MET A 185 8.54 0.07 12.56
CA MET A 185 7.43 0.58 13.37
C MET A 185 6.51 1.54 12.61
N LEU A 186 6.93 2.04 11.43
CA LEU A 186 6.09 2.89 10.60
C LEU A 186 4.89 2.09 10.11
N ARG A 187 3.68 2.54 10.49
CA ARG A 187 2.45 1.96 9.98
C ARG A 187 2.20 2.46 8.57
N ALA A 188 2.08 1.55 7.60
CA ALA A 188 1.52 1.87 6.29
C ALA A 188 0.00 2.07 6.45
N VAL A 189 -0.44 3.32 6.68
CA VAL A 189 -1.85 3.64 6.99
C VAL A 189 -2.73 3.75 5.73
N ASN A 190 -2.16 3.72 4.52
CA ASN A 190 -2.86 4.11 3.29
C ASN A 190 -4.15 3.30 3.07
N ASP A 191 -4.09 1.97 3.20
CA ASP A 191 -5.24 1.07 3.06
C ASP A 191 -6.39 1.37 4.05
N THR A 192 -6.07 1.88 5.23
CA THR A 192 -7.07 2.23 6.27
C THR A 192 -7.69 3.59 5.95
N ALA A 193 -6.89 4.55 5.49
CA ALA A 193 -7.36 5.85 5.06
C ALA A 193 -8.24 5.77 3.81
N GLU A 194 -7.82 5.02 2.78
CA GLU A 194 -8.60 4.81 1.56
C GLU A 194 -9.95 4.12 1.85
N ARG A 195 -9.96 3.13 2.76
CA ARG A 195 -11.21 2.50 3.22
C ARG A 195 -12.13 3.47 3.94
N ALA A 196 -11.59 4.32 4.82
CA ALA A 196 -12.37 5.32 5.54
C ALA A 196 -12.97 6.37 4.59
N VAL A 197 -12.18 6.87 3.64
CA VAL A 197 -12.63 7.83 2.62
C VAL A 197 -13.70 7.20 1.73
N LYS A 198 -13.48 5.98 1.23
CA LYS A 198 -14.47 5.30 0.39
C LYS A 198 -15.78 5.05 1.13
N MET A 199 -15.71 4.66 2.40
CA MET A 199 -16.89 4.50 3.24
C MET A 199 -17.65 5.82 3.40
N ILE A 200 -16.96 6.92 3.71
CA ILE A 200 -17.58 8.25 3.81
C ILE A 200 -18.21 8.66 2.46
N GLN A 201 -17.53 8.42 1.34
CA GLN A 201 -18.06 8.71 0.00
C GLN A 201 -19.30 7.88 -0.33
N ASP A 202 -19.31 6.59 -0.02
CA ASP A 202 -20.46 5.71 -0.25
C ASP A 202 -21.65 6.12 0.63
N PHE A 203 -21.39 6.60 1.86
CA PHE A 203 -22.43 7.15 2.74
C PHE A 203 -22.89 8.56 2.32
N HIS A 204 -22.05 9.31 1.60
CA HIS A 204 -22.34 10.67 1.17
C HIS A 204 -23.53 10.65 0.20
N GLY A 205 -24.68 11.20 0.63
CA GLY A 205 -25.92 11.26 -0.14
C GLY A 205 -26.93 10.13 0.12
N LEU A 206 -26.56 9.08 0.89
CA LEU A 206 -27.53 8.03 1.29
C LEU A 206 -28.32 8.37 2.56
N ILE A 207 -27.72 9.13 3.48
CA ILE A 207 -28.33 9.45 4.78
C ILE A 207 -28.94 10.85 4.78
N THR A 208 -28.14 11.85 4.41
CA THR A 208 -28.57 13.25 4.41
C THR A 208 -27.71 14.07 3.44
N VAL A 209 -28.31 15.09 2.84
CA VAL A 209 -27.63 16.08 1.99
C VAL A 209 -27.09 17.26 2.81
N GLU A 210 -27.65 17.53 4.00
CA GLU A 210 -27.26 18.64 4.87
C GLU A 210 -25.91 18.40 5.56
N GLU A 211 -25.01 19.37 5.48
CA GLU A 211 -23.66 19.26 6.06
C GLU A 211 -23.66 19.25 7.59
N GLU A 212 -24.54 19.99 8.27
CA GLU A 212 -24.61 19.97 9.74
C GLU A 212 -24.98 18.59 10.28
N GLN A 213 -25.97 17.94 9.66
CA GLN A 213 -26.37 16.58 10.04
C GLN A 213 -25.24 15.57 9.79
N LYS A 214 -24.46 15.73 8.70
CA LYS A 214 -23.28 14.91 8.43
C LYS A 214 -22.22 15.08 9.52
N GLN A 215 -21.90 16.32 9.90
CA GLN A 215 -20.92 16.61 10.95
C GLN A 215 -21.36 16.04 12.30
N PHE A 216 -22.65 16.16 12.63
CA PHE A 216 -23.22 15.55 13.83
C PHE A 216 -23.07 14.03 13.82
N LEU A 217 -23.41 13.37 12.71
CA LEU A 217 -23.32 11.92 12.57
C LEU A 217 -21.87 11.41 12.71
N LEU A 218 -20.91 12.11 12.10
CA LEU A 218 -19.48 11.79 12.25
C LEU A 218 -19.05 11.89 13.71
N ARG A 219 -19.53 12.91 14.43
CA ARG A 219 -19.28 13.07 15.87
C ARG A 219 -19.87 11.90 16.68
N CYS A 220 -21.12 11.51 16.39
CA CYS A 220 -21.75 10.35 17.02
C CYS A 220 -20.95 9.05 16.77
N VAL A 221 -20.47 8.83 15.54
CA VAL A 221 -19.66 7.67 15.19
C VAL A 221 -18.31 7.70 15.92
N GLN A 222 -17.65 8.86 16.00
CA GLN A 222 -16.40 9.01 16.74
C GLN A 222 -16.57 8.70 18.23
N GLU A 223 -17.61 9.25 18.87
CA GLU A 223 -17.93 8.97 20.27
C GLU A 223 -18.28 7.49 20.48
N HIS A 224 -19.03 6.88 19.54
CA HIS A 224 -19.31 5.45 19.57
C HIS A 224 -18.01 4.62 19.50
N VAL A 225 -17.07 4.96 18.61
CA VAL A 225 -15.78 4.24 18.49
C VAL A 225 -14.93 4.39 19.77
N LYS A 226 -14.97 5.53 20.47
CA LYS A 226 -14.28 5.69 21.77
C LYS A 226 -14.85 4.77 22.85
N ILE A 227 -16.18 4.60 22.87
CA ILE A 227 -16.88 3.76 23.86
C ILE A 227 -16.71 2.27 23.55
N TYR A 228 -16.68 1.93 22.25
CA TYR A 228 -16.52 0.58 21.72
C TYR A 228 -15.23 0.46 20.89
N PRO A 229 -14.04 0.55 21.52
CA PRO A 229 -12.76 0.59 20.82
C PRO A 229 -12.40 -0.75 20.16
N ASP A 230 -13.04 -1.83 20.56
CA ASP A 230 -12.86 -3.14 19.96
C ASP A 230 -14.20 -3.80 19.57
N ARG A 231 -14.13 -4.79 18.68
CA ARG A 231 -15.30 -5.53 18.19
C ARG A 231 -15.64 -6.72 19.09
N LYS A 232 -15.18 -6.76 20.34
CA LYS A 232 -15.44 -7.88 21.24
C LYS A 232 -16.89 -7.83 21.72
N LYS A 233 -17.51 -9.01 21.81
CA LYS A 233 -18.90 -9.18 22.27
C LYS A 233 -19.13 -8.63 23.69
N GLN A 234 -18.10 -8.57 24.52
CA GLN A 234 -18.15 -7.97 25.86
C GLN A 234 -18.21 -6.44 25.81
N THR A 235 -17.41 -5.82 24.95
CA THR A 235 -17.36 -4.37 24.78
C THR A 235 -18.67 -3.84 24.20
N LEU A 236 -19.22 -4.53 23.19
CA LEU A 236 -20.52 -4.21 22.57
C LEU A 236 -21.73 -4.35 23.52
N LYS A 237 -21.56 -4.94 24.71
CA LYS A 237 -22.60 -5.01 25.74
C LYS A 237 -22.63 -3.79 26.67
N ARG A 238 -21.66 -2.89 26.59
CA ARG A 238 -21.72 -1.61 27.34
C ARG A 238 -22.96 -0.85 26.86
N LYS A 239 -23.73 -0.26 27.78
CA LYS A 239 -24.96 0.45 27.42
C LYS A 239 -24.64 1.87 26.94
N TYR A 240 -25.37 2.32 25.93
CA TYR A 240 -25.45 3.72 25.52
C TYR A 240 -25.99 4.56 26.70
N VAL A 241 -25.21 5.48 27.25
CA VAL A 241 -25.72 6.54 28.14
C VAL A 241 -25.76 7.80 27.29
N VAL A 242 -26.92 8.08 26.69
CA VAL A 242 -27.11 9.32 25.93
C VAL A 242 -27.21 10.46 26.95
N MET A 243 -26.18 11.31 27.04
CA MET A 243 -26.37 12.68 27.56
C MET A 243 -26.98 13.48 26.40
N PHE A 244 -28.31 13.55 26.35
CA PHE A 244 -28.98 14.60 25.60
C PHE A 244 -28.65 15.91 26.33
N LEU A 245 -27.65 16.64 25.85
CA LEU A 245 -27.63 18.09 26.03
C LEU A 245 -28.71 18.64 25.09
N LEU A 246 -29.92 18.77 25.65
CA LEU A 246 -30.93 19.67 25.13
C LEU A 246 -30.34 21.08 25.11
N LEU A 247 -30.11 21.60 23.92
CA LEU A 247 -30.16 23.02 23.61
C LEU A 247 -31.12 23.19 22.44
#